data_AF-A0A0F5AN76-F1
#
_entry.id   AF-A0A0F5AN76-F1
#
_cell.length_a   1.000
_cell.length_b   1.000
_cell.length_c   1.000
_cell.angle_alpha   90.00
_cell.angle_beta   90.00
_cell.angle_gamma   90.00
#
_symmetry.space_group_name_H-M   'P 1'
#
loop_
_entity.id
_entity.type
_entity.pdbx_description
1 polymer ?
#
loop_
_entity_poly.entity_id
_entity_poly.type
_entity_poly.pdbx_seq_one_letter_code
_entity_poly.pdbx_strand_id
1 'polypeptide(L)' 'MSDQYDGMKIYEYMRATQAKYIIKGNKIHEYMRATQPVYEIRGNKIHMYMRASQPVYEIRGNKIHEYMKATQAIYEIRA' A
#
# COMPACT_ATOMS: atom_id res chain seq x y z
N MET A 1 21.80 -12.37 -20.39
CA MET A 1 20.44 -12.15 -19.83
C MET A 1 20.54 -10.89 -19.01
N SER A 2 19.86 -9.82 -19.44
CA SER A 2 20.02 -8.50 -18.82
C SER A 2 19.40 -8.52 -17.43
N ASP A 3 20.22 -8.32 -16.40
CA ASP A 3 19.75 -7.92 -15.08
C ASP A 3 19.14 -6.52 -15.22
N GLN A 4 17.89 -6.47 -15.68
CA GLN A 4 17.10 -5.26 -15.71
C GLN A 4 16.82 -4.89 -14.26
N TYR A 5 17.67 -4.02 -13.71
CA TYR A 5 17.41 -3.26 -12.49
C TYR A 5 16.27 -2.27 -12.80
N ASP A 6 15.05 -2.81 -12.88
CA ASP A 6 13.82 -2.08 -13.10
C ASP A 6 13.44 -1.39 -11.79
N GLY A 7 13.89 -0.13 -11.68
CA GLY A 7 13.85 0.80 -10.56
C GLY A 7 12.91 0.47 -9.40
N MET A 8 13.49 0.45 -8.19
CA MET A 8 12.85 0.44 -6.86
C MET A 8 11.64 -0.51 -6.70
N LYS A 9 11.93 -1.76 -6.34
CA LYS A 9 10.98 -2.70 -5.75
C LYS A 9 10.92 -2.48 -4.23
N ILE A 10 9.73 -2.30 -3.69
CA ILE A 10 9.50 -2.13 -2.25
C ILE A 10 8.70 -3.34 -1.75
N TYR A 11 9.21 -3.94 -0.68
CA TYR A 11 8.52 -4.97 0.09
C TYR A 11 8.43 -4.46 1.53
N GLU A 12 7.23 -4.24 2.01
CA GLU A 12 7.01 -3.71 3.35
C GLU A 12 6.03 -4.57 4.14
N TYR A 13 6.40 -4.84 5.38
CA TYR A 13 5.55 -5.50 6.36
C TYR A 13 5.46 -4.60 7.58
N MET A 14 4.24 -4.16 7.93
CA MET A 14 4.01 -3.27 9.05
C MET A 14 2.96 -3.81 10.02
N ARG A 15 3.25 -3.71 11.31
CA ARG A 15 2.26 -3.89 12.39
C ARG A 15 2.36 -2.72 13.37
N ALA A 16 1.27 -1.99 13.53
CA ALA A 16 1.24 -0.80 14.39
C ALA A 16 -0.16 -0.56 14.97
N THR A 17 -0.28 0.23 16.03
CA THR A 17 -1.61 0.70 16.48
C THR A 17 -2.06 1.87 15.63
N GLN A 18 -1.17 2.84 15.43
CA GLN A 18 -1.30 3.98 14.54
C GLN A 18 -0.07 4.03 13.65
N ALA A 19 -0.27 4.30 12.37
CA ALA A 19 0.81 4.43 11.41
C ALA A 19 0.49 5.59 10.47
N LYS A 20 1.50 6.37 10.12
CA LYS A 20 1.40 7.41 9.10
C LYS A 20 2.63 7.43 8.22
N TYR A 21 2.47 7.13 6.92
CA TYR A 21 3.59 7.05 5.99
C TYR A 21 3.14 7.17 4.53
N ILE A 22 4.12 7.31 3.65
CA ILE A 22 3.93 7.37 2.20
C ILE A 22 4.93 6.42 1.55
N ILE A 23 4.45 5.55 0.66
CA ILE A 23 5.31 4.65 -0.14
C ILE A 23 5.29 5.12 -1.59
N LYS A 24 6.49 5.28 -2.17
CA LYS A 24 6.66 5.61 -3.60
C LYS A 24 7.65 4.65 -4.24
N GLY A 25 7.22 3.94 -5.29
CA GLY A 25 8.07 2.98 -5.99
C GLY A 25 7.39 2.41 -7.23
N ASN A 26 8.15 1.81 -8.16
CA ASN A 26 7.55 1.28 -9.38
C ASN A 26 6.79 -0.03 -9.12
N LYS A 27 7.30 -0.87 -8.23
CA LYS A 27 6.71 -2.16 -7.86
C LYS A 27 6.61 -2.25 -6.34
N ILE A 28 5.41 -2.17 -5.81
CA ILE A 28 5.15 -2.13 -4.37
C ILE A 28 4.39 -3.39 -3.98
N HIS A 29 4.91 -4.11 -3.00
CA HIS A 29 4.21 -5.19 -2.31
C HIS A 29 4.15 -4.85 -0.83
N GLU A 30 2.96 -4.64 -0.32
CA GLU A 30 2.77 -4.21 1.06
C GLU A 30 1.81 -5.13 1.81
N TYR A 31 2.20 -5.48 3.02
CA TYR A 31 1.32 -6.10 4.00
C TYR A 31 1.25 -5.23 5.25
N MET A 32 0.05 -4.84 5.65
CA MET A 32 -0.17 -4.08 6.88
C MET A 32 -1.22 -4.73 7.77
N ARG A 33 -0.96 -4.67 9.07
CA ARG A 33 -1.98 -4.82 10.11
C ARG A 33 -1.93 -3.64 11.10
N ALA A 34 -2.94 -2.78 11.09
CA ALA A 34 -2.98 -1.62 12.01
C ALA A 34 -4.38 -1.24 12.48
N THR A 35 -4.53 -0.56 13.62
CA THR A 35 -5.88 -0.18 14.09
C THR A 35 -6.40 1.04 13.33
N GLN A 36 -5.61 2.11 13.27
CA GLN A 36 -5.99 3.40 12.65
C GLN A 36 -4.83 3.93 11.78
N PRO A 37 -4.51 3.29 10.64
CA PRO A 37 -3.46 3.78 9.76
C PRO A 37 -3.95 4.94 8.88
N VAL A 38 -3.02 5.85 8.54
CA VAL A 38 -3.21 6.91 7.55
C VAL A 38 -2.07 6.88 6.53
N TYR A 39 -2.31 6.50 5.28
CA TYR A 39 -1.20 6.31 4.34
C TYR A 39 -1.53 6.64 2.89
N GLU A 40 -0.48 6.88 2.10
CA GLU A 40 -0.56 7.07 0.64
C GLU A 40 0.43 6.13 -0.06
N ILE A 41 -0.02 5.44 -1.11
CA ILE A 41 0.85 4.61 -1.95
C ILE A 41 0.80 5.11 -3.38
N ARG A 42 1.97 5.35 -3.97
CA ARG A 42 2.09 5.72 -5.38
C ARG A 42 3.07 4.82 -6.11
N GLY A 43 2.61 4.20 -7.19
CA GLY A 43 3.47 3.30 -7.95
C GLY A 43 2.85 2.76 -9.23
N ASN A 44 3.67 2.14 -10.08
CA ASN A 44 3.18 1.61 -11.35
C ASN A 44 2.48 0.25 -11.20
N LYS A 45 2.98 -0.60 -10.28
CA LYS A 45 2.42 -1.92 -9.95
C LYS A 45 2.34 -2.04 -8.44
N ILE A 46 1.13 -2.08 -7.90
CA ILE A 46 0.87 -2.11 -6.46
C ILE A 46 0.12 -3.40 -6.13
N HIS A 47 0.65 -4.18 -5.20
CA HIS A 47 -0.03 -5.29 -4.56
C HIS A 47 -0.08 -5.03 -3.06
N MET A 48 -1.28 -4.92 -2.50
CA MET A 48 -1.45 -4.57 -1.10
C MET A 48 -2.42 -5.53 -0.41
N TYR A 49 -2.04 -5.95 0.79
CA TYR A 49 -2.93 -6.61 1.73
C TYR A 49 -3.01 -5.81 3.03
N MET A 50 -4.21 -5.43 3.42
CA MET A 50 -4.46 -4.67 4.64
C MET A 50 -5.51 -5.32 5.53
N ARG A 51 -5.22 -5.33 6.84
CA ARG A 51 -6.23 -5.53 7.87
C ARG A 51 -6.20 -4.38 8.88
N ALA A 52 -7.29 -3.61 8.94
CA ALA A 52 -7.40 -2.47 9.85
C ALA A 52 -8.78 -2.32 10.50
N SER A 53 -8.91 -1.42 11.48
CA SER A 53 -10.24 -1.09 12.04
C SER A 53 -10.79 0.16 11.38
N GLN A 54 -10.03 1.27 11.40
CA GLN A 54 -10.42 2.56 10.85
C GLN A 54 -9.33 3.20 9.99
N PRO A 55 -9.01 2.64 8.80
CA PRO A 55 -7.99 3.21 7.92
C PRO A 55 -8.49 4.45 7.17
N VAL A 56 -7.56 5.37 6.89
CA VAL A 56 -7.73 6.47 5.93
C VAL A 56 -6.60 6.42 4.91
N TYR A 57 -6.89 6.22 3.62
CA TYR A 57 -5.79 6.03 2.67
C TYR A 57 -6.08 6.40 1.23
N GLU A 58 -5.00 6.57 0.47
CA GLU A 58 -5.04 6.82 -0.97
C GLU A 58 -4.04 5.91 -1.70
N ILE A 59 -4.46 5.32 -2.82
CA ILE A 59 -3.58 4.54 -3.69
C ILE A 59 -3.69 5.07 -5.12
N ARG A 60 -2.53 5.42 -5.71
CA ARG A 60 -2.45 5.85 -7.11
C ARG A 60 -1.49 4.99 -7.90
N GLY A 61 -1.94 4.42 -9.01
CA GLY A 61 -1.05 3.61 -9.83
C GLY A 61 -1.67 2.84 -10.98
N ASN A 62 -0.89 2.63 -12.03
CA ASN A 62 -1.38 2.05 -13.29
C ASN A 62 -1.95 0.62 -13.15
N LYS A 63 -1.43 -0.19 -12.22
CA LYS A 63 -1.90 -1.56 -11.94
C LYS A 63 -1.99 -1.78 -10.44
N ILE A 64 -3.21 -1.81 -9.90
CA ILE A 64 -3.46 -1.97 -8.47
C ILE A 64 -4.19 -3.30 -8.24
N HIS A 65 -3.64 -4.10 -7.33
CA HIS A 65 -4.29 -5.26 -6.74
C HIS A 65 -4.33 -5.06 -5.24
N GLU A 66 -5.53 -4.94 -4.69
CA GLU A 66 -5.75 -4.61 -3.29
C GLU A 66 -6.68 -5.64 -2.67
N TYR A 67 -6.32 -6.06 -1.46
CA TYR A 67 -7.23 -6.72 -0.54
C TYR A 67 -7.26 -5.95 0.78
N MET A 68 -8.43 -5.47 1.16
CA MET A 68 -8.65 -4.79 2.44
C MET A 68 -9.73 -5.49 3.26
N LYS A 69 -9.42 -5.68 4.55
CA LYS A 69 -10.41 -5.97 5.59
C LYS A 69 -10.42 -4.86 6.63
N ALA A 70 -11.48 -4.06 6.63
CA ALA A 70 -11.68 -2.97 7.57
C ALA A 70 -13.10 -2.95 8.17
N THR A 71 -13.23 -2.40 9.39
CA THR A 71 -14.55 -2.14 9.98
C THR A 71 -15.19 -0.90 9.38
N GLN A 72 -14.42 0.19 9.28
CA GLN A 72 -14.85 1.46 8.69
C GLN A 72 -13.68 2.07 7.94
N ALA A 73 -13.75 2.24 6.62
CA ALA A 73 -12.66 2.81 5.84
C ALA A 73 -13.08 4.11 5.17
N ILE A 74 -12.14 5.05 5.05
CA ILE A 74 -12.22 6.19 4.13
C ILE A 74 -11.07 6.01 3.13
N TYR A 75 -11.39 5.90 1.84
CA TYR A 75 -10.36 5.61 0.87
C TYR A 75 -10.62 6.14 -0.52
N GLU A 76 -9.53 6.27 -1.25
CA GLU A 76 -9.54 6.56 -2.68
C GLU A 76 -8.49 5.70 -3.41
N ILE A 77 -8.91 5.06 -4.50
CA ILE A 77 -8.04 4.26 -5.35
C ILE A 77 -8.18 4.78 -6.78
N ARG A 78 -7.07 5.23 -7.37
CA ARG A 78 -7.01 5.75 -8.75
C ARG A 78 -5.98 4.97 -9.55
N ALA A 79 -6.42 4.39 -10.67
CA ALA A 79 -5.54 3.74 -11.63
C ALA A 79 -4.96 4.73 -12.66
#